data_AF-A0A1H1J3W8-F1
#
_entry.id   AF-A0A1H1J3W8-F1
#
_cell.length_a   1.000
_cell.length_b   1.000
_cell.length_c   1.000
_cell.angle_alpha   90.00
_cell.angle_beta   90.00
_cell.angle_gamma   90.00
#
_symmetry.space_group_name_H-M   'P 1'
#
loop_
_entity.id
_entity.type
_entity.pdbx_description
1 polymer ?
#
loop_
_entity_poly.entity_id
_entity_poly.type
_entity_poly.pdbx_seq_one_letter_code
_entity_poly.pdbx_strand_id
1 'polypeptide(L)'
;MQIDRWGVDWTALVDWSAAARDGGTGLSAVSDIGRLETVVGFVGTSGTALALVGAVLVAGGTVAVAIHSRRSASPAETSIDVTEETQTEGTDPLVEFEERIGDGTLDRLEPIAPDAVDRVREFDPAEADDSTAAIDRLERDLRRGIEDAIADGRLDPGVTSSFGESYEIVNLPSQYREVSLPPSEETIHVADVEAVARDVLEDEEYVRDAARTVATLFDHCREIETYVDRQEETFRERHAAVEDALADVRELTDRLEGDLGERVGEFVLEGRHDEIDGVLGIERQLEEAIRQFHRCAFDDATRTLEESREQADDLLVTVDLLGGLVGTIDHGGGTVGVPENVPVAVLTDLAPVVERQYDVVAEVDGREIVVENRSDGGSEPENGTENGTPPAADEPPARDRTREQVTAESVADEVLFVLRELESVGDGNTVECQTGRLPDAVAKQAVLEELARFCRRQTDVVVDVELQEDAPPGFLEIEFDERTNVAAGLETIRDRFADRHVK
;
A
#
# COMPACT_ATOMS: atom_id res chain seq x y z
N MET A 1 -0.19 -2.75 -41.25
CA MET A 1 -0.95 -1.64 -40.64
C MET A 1 -0.59 -1.69 -39.18
N GLN A 2 0.38 -0.84 -38.81
CA GLN A 2 1.02 -0.79 -37.48
C GLN A 2 0.07 -0.08 -36.51
N ILE A 3 -0.03 -0.60 -35.30
CA ILE A 3 -0.67 0.08 -34.17
C ILE A 3 0.48 0.60 -33.31
N ASP A 4 0.54 1.91 -33.18
CA ASP A 4 1.58 2.64 -32.49
C ASP A 4 1.41 2.60 -30.96
N ARG A 5 2.59 2.56 -30.36
CA ARG A 5 3.00 2.56 -28.96
C ARG A 5 2.68 3.91 -28.32
N TRP A 6 1.87 3.93 -27.25
CA TRP A 6 1.74 5.10 -26.38
C TRP A 6 2.84 5.06 -25.32
N GLY A 7 3.69 6.08 -25.33
CA GLY A 7 4.60 6.40 -24.24
C GLY A 7 3.90 7.36 -23.28
N VAL A 8 3.96 7.05 -21.99
CA VAL A 8 3.50 7.93 -20.91
C VAL A 8 4.74 8.63 -20.35
N ASP A 9 4.67 9.96 -20.30
CA ASP A 9 5.68 10.88 -19.79
C ASP A 9 5.40 11.14 -18.30
N TRP A 10 6.35 10.77 -17.44
CA TRP A 10 6.23 10.70 -15.97
C TRP A 10 6.85 11.91 -15.26
N THR A 11 6.64 13.14 -15.74
CA THR A 11 7.37 14.31 -15.18
C THR A 11 6.51 15.47 -14.66
N ALA A 12 5.26 15.24 -14.25
CA ALA A 12 4.50 16.30 -13.58
C ALA A 12 3.53 15.75 -12.53
N LEU A 13 4.01 15.58 -11.28
CA LEU A 13 3.21 15.62 -10.06
C LEU A 13 4.13 15.65 -8.83
N VAL A 14 4.71 16.82 -8.56
CA VAL A 14 5.19 17.20 -7.22
C VAL A 14 4.66 18.60 -6.97
N ASP A 15 3.90 18.72 -5.90
CA ASP A 15 3.77 19.87 -4.99
C ASP A 15 2.30 20.04 -4.58
N TRP A 16 1.93 19.56 -3.39
CA TRP A 16 0.77 20.01 -2.60
C TRP A 16 0.94 19.51 -1.16
N SER A 17 1.90 20.09 -0.44
CA SER A 17 2.04 19.87 1.01
C SER A 17 2.46 21.14 1.76
N ALA A 18 1.70 22.22 1.58
CA ALA A 18 1.92 23.46 2.32
C ALA A 18 0.64 24.28 2.55
N ALA A 19 -0.32 23.75 3.33
CA ALA A 19 -1.35 24.57 3.99
C ALA A 19 -2.10 23.80 5.09
N ALA A 20 -1.57 23.76 6.32
CA ALA A 20 -2.37 23.75 7.56
C ALA A 20 -1.47 23.63 8.82
N ARG A 21 -0.88 24.75 9.24
CA ARG A 21 -0.50 24.99 10.63
C ARG A 21 -0.77 26.45 10.94
N ASP A 22 -1.86 26.76 11.66
CA ASP A 22 -1.78 27.62 12.85
C ASP A 22 -3.10 27.63 13.66
N GLY A 23 -2.93 27.70 15.00
CA GLY A 23 -3.92 28.04 16.03
C GLY A 23 -4.82 26.90 16.54
N GLY A 24 -4.92 26.54 17.82
CA GLY A 24 -4.40 27.12 19.05
C GLY A 24 -5.25 26.64 20.24
N THR A 25 -4.59 26.07 21.26
CA THR A 25 -4.96 26.01 22.69
C THR A 25 -6.34 25.48 23.13
N GLY A 26 -6.32 24.28 23.72
CA GLY A 26 -6.66 24.07 25.15
C GLY A 26 -8.13 23.83 25.52
N LEU A 27 -8.44 22.59 25.94
CA LEU A 27 -8.99 22.27 27.27
C LEU A 27 -9.19 20.75 27.42
N SER A 28 -8.75 20.24 28.56
CA SER A 28 -8.93 18.88 29.04
C SER A 28 -10.35 18.64 29.53
N ALA A 29 -10.92 17.47 29.23
CA ALA A 29 -11.90 16.82 30.09
C ALA A 29 -11.96 15.31 29.81
N VAL A 30 -11.83 14.56 30.91
CA VAL A 30 -11.86 13.11 31.08
C VAL A 30 -13.31 12.58 31.01
N SER A 31 -13.51 11.41 30.38
CA SER A 31 -14.24 10.22 30.92
C SER A 31 -14.45 9.21 29.78
N ASP A 32 -13.75 8.08 29.79
CA ASP A 32 -14.21 6.79 30.33
C ASP A 32 -15.51 6.27 29.69
N ILE A 33 -15.40 5.19 28.90
CA ILE A 33 -16.29 4.01 28.88
C ILE A 33 -15.64 2.91 28.03
N GLY A 34 -15.38 1.75 28.67
CA GLY A 34 -15.88 0.48 28.15
C GLY A 34 -15.02 -0.35 27.21
N ARG A 35 -13.88 -0.84 27.71
CA ARG A 35 -13.15 -2.01 27.20
C ARG A 35 -13.99 -3.29 27.40
N LEU A 36 -14.28 -4.03 26.34
CA LEU A 36 -14.72 -5.44 26.41
C LEU A 36 -13.88 -6.28 25.43
N GLU A 37 -12.87 -6.94 25.98
CA GLU A 37 -12.17 -8.05 25.36
C GLU A 37 -13.08 -9.28 25.38
N THR A 38 -13.35 -9.87 24.21
CA THR A 38 -13.95 -11.20 24.12
C THR A 38 -12.88 -12.19 23.67
N VAL A 39 -12.42 -12.98 24.63
CA VAL A 39 -11.58 -14.17 24.40
C VAL A 39 -12.50 -15.31 23.99
N VAL A 40 -12.33 -15.85 22.78
CA VAL A 40 -12.91 -17.15 22.40
C VAL A 40 -11.77 -18.15 22.22
N GLY A 41 -11.62 -19.05 23.20
CA GLY A 41 -10.81 -20.25 23.07
C GLY A 41 -11.63 -21.36 22.39
N PHE A 42 -11.05 -22.00 21.39
CA PHE A 42 -11.63 -23.18 20.75
C PHE A 42 -10.90 -24.44 21.23
N VAL A 43 -11.62 -25.29 21.96
CA VAL A 43 -11.22 -26.67 22.27
C VAL A 43 -12.02 -27.58 21.34
N GLY A 44 -11.32 -28.39 20.56
CA GLY A 44 -11.91 -29.31 19.59
C GLY A 44 -12.65 -30.49 20.20
N THR A 45 -13.55 -31.09 19.42
CA THR A 45 -13.87 -32.53 19.44
C THR A 45 -14.63 -32.94 18.18
N SER A 46 -14.01 -33.87 17.45
CA SER A 46 -14.54 -34.97 16.63
C SER A 46 -16.06 -35.11 16.35
N GLY A 47 -16.39 -35.29 15.06
CA GLY A 47 -17.11 -36.50 14.62
C GLY A 47 -18.51 -36.35 13.98
N THR A 48 -18.57 -36.67 12.69
CA THR A 48 -19.69 -37.26 11.90
C THR A 48 -20.93 -36.42 11.51
N ALA A 49 -20.95 -36.09 10.22
CA ALA A 49 -22.01 -36.23 9.20
C ALA A 49 -23.50 -36.17 9.60
N LEU A 50 -24.22 -35.19 9.02
CA LEU A 50 -25.53 -35.40 8.41
C LEU A 50 -25.84 -34.30 7.39
N ALA A 51 -26.13 -34.73 6.17
CA ALA A 51 -26.67 -33.90 5.10
C ALA A 51 -28.05 -33.35 5.47
N LEU A 52 -28.27 -32.05 5.21
CA LEU A 52 -29.60 -31.50 5.02
C LEU A 52 -29.58 -30.52 3.86
N VAL A 53 -30.24 -30.97 2.79
CA VAL A 53 -30.74 -30.18 1.66
C VAL A 53 -31.57 -29.03 2.21
N GLY A 54 -31.23 -27.80 1.82
CA GLY A 54 -31.98 -26.60 2.17
C GLY A 54 -31.88 -25.57 1.05
N ALA A 55 -32.69 -25.75 0.02
CA ALA A 55 -32.91 -24.76 -1.02
C ALA A 55 -33.40 -23.44 -0.41
N VAL A 56 -32.64 -22.37 -0.58
CA VAL A 56 -33.12 -21.01 -0.30
C VAL A 56 -33.85 -20.52 -1.54
N LEU A 57 -35.17 -20.53 -1.41
CA LEU A 57 -36.12 -19.88 -2.30
C LEU A 57 -35.85 -18.37 -2.29
N VAL A 58 -35.46 -17.84 -3.45
CA VAL A 58 -35.56 -16.42 -3.77
C VAL A 58 -37.05 -16.10 -3.86
N ALA A 59 -37.61 -15.60 -2.77
CA ALA A 59 -38.92 -14.99 -2.76
C ALA A 59 -38.72 -13.48 -2.91
N GLY A 60 -38.89 -13.00 -4.14
CA GLY A 60 -38.99 -11.57 -4.44
C GLY A 60 -40.19 -11.00 -3.69
N GLY A 61 -39.91 -10.14 -2.71
CA GLY A 61 -40.89 -9.33 -2.01
C GLY A 61 -40.90 -7.94 -2.60
N THR A 62 -41.80 -7.68 -3.55
CA THR A 62 -42.19 -6.32 -3.93
C THR A 62 -42.84 -5.65 -2.72
N VAL A 63 -42.18 -4.66 -2.14
CA VAL A 63 -42.82 -3.74 -1.19
C VAL A 63 -43.64 -2.76 -2.01
N ALA A 64 -44.96 -2.97 -2.04
CA ALA A 64 -45.89 -1.99 -2.58
C ALA A 64 -46.06 -0.85 -1.57
N VAL A 65 -45.46 0.31 -1.86
CA VAL A 65 -45.69 1.54 -1.10
C VAL A 65 -47.09 2.06 -1.42
N ALA A 66 -47.97 2.02 -0.43
CA ALA A 66 -49.33 2.55 -0.51
C ALA A 66 -49.32 4.03 -0.06
N ILE A 67 -49.35 4.95 -1.02
CA ILE A 67 -49.49 6.40 -0.78
C ILE A 67 -50.88 6.67 -0.20
N HIS A 68 -50.92 7.05 1.09
CA HIS A 68 -52.16 7.40 1.79
C HIS A 68 -52.45 8.89 1.63
N SER A 69 -53.35 9.22 0.69
CA SER A 69 -53.87 10.57 0.49
C SER A 69 -54.80 10.97 1.66
N ARG A 70 -54.31 11.82 2.57
CA ARG A 70 -55.16 12.49 3.57
C ARG A 70 -55.69 13.81 3.03
N ARG A 71 -56.86 13.72 2.40
CA ARG A 71 -57.80 14.82 2.21
C ARG A 71 -58.59 14.99 3.52
N SER A 72 -58.33 16.06 4.27
CA SER A 72 -59.17 16.44 5.42
C SER A 72 -59.87 17.76 5.16
N ALA A 73 -61.18 17.71 5.35
CA ALA A 73 -62.16 18.72 5.03
C ALA A 73 -62.23 19.86 6.07
N SER A 74 -62.67 21.01 5.55
CA SER A 74 -63.33 22.20 6.15
C SER A 74 -63.79 22.14 7.62
N PRO A 75 -63.81 23.32 8.28
CA PRO A 75 -65.12 23.92 8.52
C PRO A 75 -65.21 25.43 8.24
N ALA A 76 -66.34 25.78 7.60
CA ALA A 76 -67.27 26.89 7.87
C ALA A 76 -66.76 28.35 7.95
N GLU A 77 -67.12 29.08 6.89
CA GLU A 77 -67.85 30.36 6.88
C GLU A 77 -67.48 31.44 7.91
N THR A 78 -66.82 32.49 7.43
CA THR A 78 -67.16 33.87 7.79
C THR A 78 -67.02 34.73 6.53
N SER A 79 -68.17 35.09 5.96
CA SER A 79 -68.31 36.02 4.86
C SER A 79 -67.92 37.44 5.32
N ILE A 80 -66.85 37.98 4.75
CA ILE A 80 -66.60 39.43 4.70
C ILE A 80 -66.64 39.82 3.24
N ASP A 81 -67.66 40.61 2.90
CA ASP A 81 -67.84 41.24 1.61
C ASP A 81 -66.88 42.44 1.54
N VAL A 82 -65.71 42.22 0.92
CA VAL A 82 -64.82 43.28 0.48
C VAL A 82 -64.74 43.18 -1.04
N THR A 83 -65.40 44.12 -1.71
CA THR A 83 -65.12 44.42 -3.12
C THR A 83 -63.76 45.10 -3.16
N GLU A 84 -62.69 44.31 -3.20
CA GLU A 84 -61.34 44.74 -3.55
C GLU A 84 -61.10 44.34 -5.00
N GLU A 85 -60.88 45.34 -5.86
CA GLU A 85 -60.30 45.14 -7.18
C GLU A 85 -58.90 44.56 -6.98
N THR A 86 -58.77 43.24 -7.04
CA THR A 86 -57.50 42.53 -7.00
C THR A 86 -56.77 42.80 -8.32
N GLN A 87 -56.00 43.89 -8.35
CA GLN A 87 -54.80 43.91 -9.18
C GLN A 87 -53.93 42.77 -8.67
N THR A 88 -53.69 41.77 -9.50
CA THR A 88 -52.63 40.78 -9.29
C THR A 88 -51.32 41.55 -9.14
N GLU A 89 -50.90 41.81 -7.90
CA GLU A 89 -49.51 42.12 -7.56
C GLU A 89 -48.68 40.98 -8.15
N GLY A 90 -47.97 41.27 -9.23
CA GLY A 90 -46.97 40.34 -9.75
C GLY A 90 -45.94 40.12 -8.67
N THR A 91 -45.74 38.86 -8.27
CA THR A 91 -44.65 38.45 -7.40
C THR A 91 -43.36 39.06 -7.93
N ASP A 92 -42.58 39.70 -7.05
CA ASP A 92 -41.27 40.25 -7.42
C ASP A 92 -40.44 39.14 -8.10
N PRO A 93 -40.00 39.32 -9.36
CA PRO A 93 -39.32 38.27 -10.11
C PRO A 93 -38.03 37.80 -9.43
N LEU A 94 -37.40 38.65 -8.60
CA LEU A 94 -36.25 38.28 -7.80
C LEU A 94 -36.62 37.31 -6.67
N VAL A 95 -37.78 37.52 -6.04
CA VAL A 95 -38.30 36.63 -4.99
C VAL A 95 -38.71 35.30 -5.60
N GLU A 96 -39.38 35.32 -6.76
CA GLU A 96 -39.76 34.09 -7.47
C GLU A 96 -38.52 33.26 -7.88
N PHE A 97 -37.48 33.91 -8.41
CA PHE A 97 -36.22 33.26 -8.74
C PHE A 97 -35.54 32.64 -7.51
N GLU A 98 -35.47 33.37 -6.40
CA GLU A 98 -34.86 32.90 -5.15
C GLU A 98 -35.66 31.77 -4.49
N GLU A 99 -36.99 31.78 -4.61
CA GLU A 99 -37.86 30.72 -4.08
C GLU A 99 -37.71 29.42 -4.89
N ARG A 100 -37.70 29.50 -6.22
CA ARG A 100 -37.76 28.33 -7.13
C ARG A 100 -36.38 27.76 -7.49
N ILE A 101 -35.38 28.61 -7.60
CA ILE A 101 -34.01 28.24 -7.93
C ILE A 101 -33.13 28.64 -6.75
N GLY A 102 -32.82 29.93 -6.60
CA GLY A 102 -31.95 30.48 -5.56
C GLY A 102 -30.49 30.02 -5.66
N ASP A 103 -29.58 30.86 -5.15
CA ASP A 103 -28.13 30.65 -5.31
C ASP A 103 -27.66 29.33 -4.68
N GLY A 104 -28.19 28.96 -3.52
CA GLY A 104 -27.82 27.72 -2.86
C GLY A 104 -28.19 26.46 -3.65
N THR A 105 -29.16 26.52 -4.58
CA THR A 105 -29.46 25.40 -5.49
C THR A 105 -28.42 25.31 -6.59
N LEU A 106 -27.98 26.45 -7.12
CA LEU A 106 -26.93 26.52 -8.13
C LEU A 106 -25.61 25.97 -7.59
N ASP A 107 -25.23 26.34 -6.37
CA ASP A 107 -24.01 25.81 -5.73
C ASP A 107 -24.04 24.28 -5.55
N ARG A 108 -25.22 23.71 -5.28
CA ARG A 108 -25.42 22.25 -5.16
C ARG A 108 -25.37 21.54 -6.51
N LEU A 109 -25.90 22.18 -7.55
CA LEU A 109 -25.98 21.59 -8.88
C LEU A 109 -24.71 21.82 -9.71
N GLU A 110 -23.85 22.75 -9.33
CA GLU A 110 -22.63 23.09 -10.07
C GLU A 110 -21.72 21.87 -10.34
N PRO A 111 -21.46 20.96 -9.38
CA PRO A 111 -20.69 19.74 -9.65
C PRO A 111 -21.38 18.77 -10.62
N ILE A 112 -22.72 18.77 -10.64
CA ILE A 112 -23.56 17.78 -11.30
C ILE A 112 -23.87 18.20 -12.74
N ALA A 113 -24.28 19.46 -12.93
CA ALA A 113 -24.73 20.03 -14.19
C ALA A 113 -24.12 21.45 -14.39
N PRO A 114 -22.77 21.57 -14.51
CA PRO A 114 -22.08 22.86 -14.54
C PRO A 114 -22.57 23.76 -15.68
N ASP A 115 -22.73 23.21 -16.89
CA ASP A 115 -23.17 23.96 -18.06
C ASP A 115 -24.57 24.56 -17.87
N ALA A 116 -25.47 23.88 -17.15
CA ALA A 116 -26.81 24.37 -16.86
C ALA A 116 -26.77 25.47 -15.80
N VAL A 117 -25.93 25.30 -14.76
CA VAL A 117 -25.73 26.32 -13.71
C VAL A 117 -25.14 27.61 -14.28
N ASP A 118 -24.13 27.52 -15.15
CA ASP A 118 -23.49 28.69 -15.76
C ASP A 118 -24.50 29.53 -16.56
N ARG A 119 -25.36 28.87 -17.34
CA ARG A 119 -26.45 29.55 -18.09
C ARG A 119 -27.43 30.28 -17.18
N VAL A 120 -27.69 29.74 -15.98
CA VAL A 120 -28.58 30.38 -15.00
C VAL A 120 -27.87 31.55 -14.30
N ARG A 121 -26.58 31.41 -13.98
CA ARG A 121 -25.78 32.50 -13.38
C ARG A 121 -25.59 33.69 -14.33
N GLU A 122 -25.60 33.47 -15.64
CA GLU A 122 -25.55 34.53 -16.66
C GLU A 122 -26.88 35.31 -16.81
N PHE A 123 -27.99 34.81 -16.24
CA PHE A 123 -29.30 35.44 -16.35
C PHE A 123 -29.52 36.50 -15.28
N ASP A 124 -29.92 37.71 -15.71
CA ASP A 124 -30.40 38.77 -14.80
C ASP A 124 -31.94 38.84 -14.81
N PRO A 125 -32.62 38.45 -13.70
CA PRO A 125 -34.08 38.49 -13.61
C PRO A 125 -34.67 39.89 -13.70
N ALA A 126 -33.89 40.95 -13.38
CA ALA A 126 -34.34 42.33 -13.40
C ALA A 126 -34.35 42.94 -14.82
N GLU A 127 -33.62 42.36 -15.76
CA GLU A 127 -33.53 42.82 -17.15
C GLU A 127 -34.49 42.07 -18.09
N ALA A 128 -35.20 41.05 -17.61
CA ALA A 128 -36.08 40.22 -18.43
C ALA A 128 -37.46 40.86 -18.69
N ASP A 129 -37.89 40.87 -19.95
CA ASP A 129 -39.22 41.36 -20.36
C ASP A 129 -40.38 40.49 -19.84
N ASP A 130 -40.13 39.19 -19.60
CA ASP A 130 -41.07 38.21 -19.03
C ASP A 130 -40.29 37.27 -18.11
N SER A 131 -40.10 37.72 -16.86
CA SER A 131 -39.26 37.04 -15.88
C SER A 131 -39.81 35.65 -15.52
N THR A 132 -41.13 35.47 -15.37
CA THR A 132 -41.73 34.17 -15.05
C THR A 132 -41.48 33.14 -16.16
N ALA A 133 -41.72 33.49 -17.43
CA ALA A 133 -41.44 32.58 -18.54
C ALA A 133 -39.93 32.32 -18.76
N ALA A 134 -39.07 33.23 -18.30
CA ALA A 134 -37.63 33.03 -18.28
C ALA A 134 -37.21 32.08 -17.15
N ILE A 135 -37.71 32.25 -15.93
CA ILE A 135 -37.47 31.36 -14.78
C ILE A 135 -37.94 29.94 -15.11
N ASP A 136 -39.10 29.77 -15.73
CA ASP A 136 -39.59 28.45 -16.18
C ASP A 136 -38.66 27.77 -17.20
N ARG A 137 -37.98 28.57 -18.04
CA ARG A 137 -37.00 28.04 -19.01
C ARG A 137 -35.74 27.59 -18.31
N LEU A 138 -35.22 28.42 -17.40
CA LEU A 138 -34.02 28.12 -16.61
C LEU A 138 -34.23 26.89 -15.73
N GLU A 139 -35.38 26.75 -15.09
CA GLU A 139 -35.73 25.58 -14.30
C GLU A 139 -35.73 24.30 -15.16
N ARG A 140 -36.35 24.35 -16.35
CA ARG A 140 -36.34 23.21 -17.29
C ARG A 140 -34.95 22.87 -17.80
N ASP A 141 -34.08 23.87 -17.95
CA ASP A 141 -32.70 23.65 -18.40
C ASP A 141 -31.85 23.04 -17.27
N LEU A 142 -32.08 23.41 -16.01
CA LEU A 142 -31.47 22.75 -14.86
C LEU A 142 -31.94 21.30 -14.72
N ARG A 143 -33.26 21.04 -14.80
CA ARG A 143 -33.80 19.67 -14.77
C ARG A 143 -33.19 18.79 -15.86
N ARG A 144 -33.14 19.30 -17.10
CA ARG A 144 -32.48 18.59 -18.20
C ARG A 144 -31.01 18.35 -17.93
N GLY A 145 -30.30 19.33 -17.36
CA GLY A 145 -28.90 19.15 -16.97
C GLY A 145 -28.69 18.02 -15.96
N ILE A 146 -29.62 17.84 -15.01
CA ILE A 146 -29.57 16.72 -14.07
C ILE A 146 -29.94 15.40 -14.76
N GLU A 147 -30.96 15.38 -15.61
CA GLU A 147 -31.33 14.20 -16.42
C GLU A 147 -30.16 13.72 -17.29
N ASP A 148 -29.47 14.65 -17.95
CA ASP A 148 -28.27 14.38 -18.75
C ASP A 148 -27.15 13.81 -17.85
N ALA A 149 -26.93 14.38 -16.67
CA ALA A 149 -25.94 13.88 -15.71
C ALA A 149 -26.25 12.45 -15.22
N ILE A 150 -27.53 12.12 -14.99
CA ILE A 150 -27.96 10.75 -14.67
C ILE A 150 -27.70 9.83 -15.88
N ALA A 151 -28.07 10.25 -17.09
CA ALA A 151 -27.88 9.45 -18.31
C ALA A 151 -26.40 9.18 -18.63
N ASP A 152 -25.52 10.12 -18.28
CA ASP A 152 -24.07 10.00 -18.43
C ASP A 152 -23.40 9.17 -17.31
N GLY A 153 -24.18 8.68 -16.33
CA GLY A 153 -23.67 7.87 -15.22
C GLY A 153 -22.95 8.66 -14.13
N ARG A 154 -23.15 9.99 -14.03
CA ARG A 154 -22.53 10.80 -12.95
C ARG A 154 -23.09 10.48 -11.55
N LEU A 155 -24.26 9.86 -11.49
CA LEU A 155 -24.87 9.33 -10.28
C LEU A 155 -24.78 7.80 -10.21
N ASP A 156 -24.03 7.15 -11.11
CA ASP A 156 -23.75 5.72 -11.02
C ASP A 156 -22.76 5.50 -9.86
N PRO A 157 -23.13 4.73 -8.83
CA PRO A 157 -22.19 4.36 -7.76
C PRO A 157 -21.11 3.37 -8.22
N GLY A 158 -21.20 2.85 -9.45
CA GLY A 158 -20.27 1.91 -10.04
C GLY A 158 -18.85 2.48 -10.15
N VAL A 159 -17.93 1.88 -9.40
CA VAL A 159 -16.49 2.19 -9.49
C VAL A 159 -15.79 1.11 -10.31
N THR A 160 -14.91 1.51 -11.22
CA THR A 160 -14.08 0.58 -12.00
C THR A 160 -12.64 0.64 -11.51
N SER A 161 -12.11 -0.52 -11.16
CA SER A 161 -10.76 -0.69 -10.65
C SER A 161 -9.69 -0.44 -11.72
N SER A 162 -8.50 0.03 -11.33
CA SER A 162 -7.33 0.03 -12.23
C SER A 162 -6.91 -1.37 -12.68
N PHE A 163 -7.33 -2.41 -11.95
CA PHE A 163 -7.14 -3.81 -12.33
C PHE A 163 -8.14 -4.29 -13.41
N GLY A 164 -9.05 -3.42 -13.88
CA GLY A 164 -9.88 -3.65 -15.07
C GLY A 164 -11.27 -4.23 -14.81
N GLU A 165 -11.63 -4.55 -13.56
CA GLU A 165 -12.96 -5.02 -13.18
C GLU A 165 -13.73 -3.98 -12.35
N SER A 166 -15.06 -4.03 -12.41
CA SER A 166 -15.93 -3.16 -11.60
C SER A 166 -16.16 -3.75 -10.20
N TYR A 167 -16.24 -2.89 -9.19
CA TYR A 167 -16.47 -3.32 -7.82
C TYR A 167 -17.92 -3.75 -7.56
N GLU A 168 -18.11 -4.77 -6.72
CA GLU A 168 -19.43 -5.15 -6.19
C GLU A 168 -19.81 -4.24 -5.01
N ILE A 169 -20.17 -2.99 -5.30
CA ILE A 169 -20.49 -1.92 -4.33
C ILE A 169 -21.56 -2.36 -3.29
N VAL A 170 -22.42 -3.32 -3.64
CA VAL A 170 -23.43 -3.92 -2.75
C VAL A 170 -22.84 -4.65 -1.54
N ASN A 171 -21.54 -4.93 -1.53
CA ASN A 171 -20.84 -5.60 -0.43
C ASN A 171 -20.09 -4.62 0.50
N LEU A 172 -20.07 -3.32 0.19
CA LEU A 172 -19.42 -2.31 1.04
C LEU A 172 -20.00 -2.26 2.46
N PRO A 173 -19.38 -1.60 3.45
CA PRO A 173 -20.00 -1.32 4.74
C PRO A 173 -21.37 -0.63 4.62
N SER A 174 -22.28 -0.83 5.58
CA SER A 174 -23.66 -0.31 5.51
C SER A 174 -23.73 1.22 5.31
N GLN A 175 -22.79 1.96 5.89
CA GLN A 175 -22.67 3.41 5.73
C GLN A 175 -22.46 3.88 4.28
N TYR A 176 -22.00 2.99 3.39
CA TYR A 176 -21.81 3.27 1.96
C TYR A 176 -22.90 2.61 1.10
N ARG A 177 -23.55 1.56 1.61
CA ARG A 177 -24.65 0.87 0.91
C ARG A 177 -25.98 1.59 1.02
N GLU A 178 -26.14 2.41 2.05
CA GLU A 178 -27.38 3.08 2.40
C GLU A 178 -27.15 4.58 2.48
N VAL A 179 -28.07 5.37 1.91
CA VAL A 179 -28.06 6.83 1.97
C VAL A 179 -29.42 7.33 2.45
N SER A 180 -29.40 8.25 3.41
CA SER A 180 -30.61 8.87 3.95
C SER A 180 -30.90 10.18 3.23
N LEU A 181 -32.10 10.30 2.67
CA LEU A 181 -32.48 11.39 1.79
C LEU A 181 -33.21 12.52 2.52
N PRO A 182 -32.75 13.77 2.41
CA PRO A 182 -33.55 14.91 2.83
C PRO A 182 -34.66 15.19 1.79
N PRO A 183 -35.83 15.71 2.22
CA PRO A 183 -36.25 16.02 3.59
C PRO A 183 -36.98 14.86 4.30
N SER A 184 -37.27 13.76 3.61
CA SER A 184 -38.07 12.64 4.12
C SER A 184 -37.36 11.81 5.19
N GLU A 185 -36.03 11.91 5.27
CA GLU A 185 -35.15 11.02 6.04
C GLU A 185 -35.33 9.54 5.65
N GLU A 186 -35.79 9.29 4.43
CA GLU A 186 -35.93 7.94 3.89
C GLU A 186 -34.56 7.37 3.53
N THR A 187 -34.28 6.17 4.00
CA THR A 187 -33.04 5.46 3.66
C THR A 187 -33.27 4.62 2.42
N ILE A 188 -32.47 4.86 1.38
CA ILE A 188 -32.49 4.07 0.15
C ILE A 188 -31.19 3.26 0.01
N HIS A 189 -31.24 2.21 -0.81
CA HIS A 189 -30.06 1.43 -1.14
C HIS A 189 -29.30 2.08 -2.31
N VAL A 190 -27.98 1.96 -2.31
CA VAL A 190 -27.10 2.55 -3.33
C VAL A 190 -27.42 2.10 -4.77
N ALA A 191 -27.95 0.88 -4.91
CA ALA A 191 -28.38 0.33 -6.19
C ALA A 191 -29.60 1.06 -6.79
N ASP A 192 -30.35 1.80 -5.99
CA ASP A 192 -31.57 2.51 -6.39
C ASP A 192 -31.31 4.01 -6.63
N VAL A 193 -30.07 4.50 -6.48
CA VAL A 193 -29.72 5.93 -6.56
C VAL A 193 -30.22 6.60 -7.84
N GLU A 194 -29.94 6.01 -9.01
CA GLU A 194 -30.37 6.59 -10.29
C GLU A 194 -31.90 6.55 -10.48
N ALA A 195 -32.57 5.53 -9.95
CA ALA A 195 -34.02 5.41 -10.02
C ALA A 195 -34.67 6.50 -9.15
N VAL A 196 -34.20 6.64 -7.90
CA VAL A 196 -34.69 7.64 -6.97
C VAL A 196 -34.39 9.06 -7.44
N ALA A 197 -33.20 9.32 -8.00
CA ALA A 197 -32.87 10.62 -8.58
C ALA A 197 -33.85 11.01 -9.70
N ARG A 198 -34.24 10.04 -10.54
CA ARG A 198 -35.22 10.26 -11.61
C ARG A 198 -36.63 10.49 -11.06
N ASP A 199 -37.06 9.66 -10.12
CA ASP A 199 -38.39 9.78 -9.49
C ASP A 199 -38.54 11.16 -8.81
N VAL A 200 -37.52 11.62 -8.09
CA VAL A 200 -37.50 12.94 -7.44
C VAL A 200 -37.58 14.08 -8.46
N LEU A 201 -36.92 13.97 -9.62
CA LEU A 201 -37.02 14.97 -10.68
C LEU A 201 -38.41 15.03 -11.32
N GLU A 202 -39.13 13.91 -11.37
CA GLU A 202 -40.49 13.81 -11.92
C GLU A 202 -41.55 14.27 -10.91
N ASP A 203 -41.39 13.94 -9.63
CA ASP A 203 -42.39 14.17 -8.58
C ASP A 203 -42.33 15.58 -7.97
N GLU A 204 -41.14 16.20 -7.90
CA GLU A 204 -40.98 17.52 -7.28
C GLU A 204 -41.41 18.67 -8.21
N GLU A 205 -42.19 19.61 -7.66
CA GLU A 205 -42.72 20.77 -8.38
C GLU A 205 -41.62 21.78 -8.73
N TYR A 206 -40.60 21.92 -7.88
CA TYR A 206 -39.49 22.87 -8.08
C TYR A 206 -38.13 22.17 -8.12
N VAL A 207 -37.28 22.59 -9.04
CA VAL A 207 -35.90 22.06 -9.15
C VAL A 207 -35.09 22.24 -7.87
N ARG A 208 -35.37 23.27 -7.07
CA ARG A 208 -34.72 23.50 -5.78
C ARG A 208 -34.87 22.33 -4.81
N ASP A 209 -36.05 21.71 -4.76
CA ASP A 209 -36.31 20.61 -3.83
C ASP A 209 -35.65 19.33 -4.35
N ALA A 210 -35.79 19.03 -5.65
CA ALA A 210 -35.08 17.94 -6.29
C ALA A 210 -33.55 18.06 -6.15
N ALA A 211 -33.00 19.26 -6.32
CA ALA A 211 -31.57 19.52 -6.24
C ALA A 211 -30.96 19.18 -4.87
N ARG A 212 -31.72 19.32 -3.77
CA ARG A 212 -31.22 18.93 -2.45
C ARG A 212 -30.99 17.43 -2.37
N THR A 213 -31.98 16.64 -2.80
CA THR A 213 -31.90 15.19 -2.77
C THR A 213 -30.87 14.66 -3.75
N VAL A 214 -30.87 15.18 -4.99
CA VAL A 214 -29.90 14.80 -6.02
C VAL A 214 -28.46 15.15 -5.60
N ALA A 215 -28.25 16.30 -4.95
CA ALA A 215 -26.92 16.65 -4.43
C ALA A 215 -26.47 15.69 -3.32
N THR A 216 -27.36 15.31 -2.39
CA THR A 216 -27.04 14.30 -1.37
C THR A 216 -26.68 12.94 -2.00
N LEU A 217 -27.41 12.52 -3.03
CA LEU A 217 -27.09 11.29 -3.77
C LEU A 217 -25.73 11.38 -4.46
N PHE A 218 -25.45 12.50 -5.12
CA PHE A 218 -24.17 12.74 -5.78
C PHE A 218 -23.00 12.75 -4.79
N ASP A 219 -23.13 13.46 -3.67
CA ASP A 219 -22.12 13.50 -2.61
C ASP A 219 -21.83 12.09 -2.06
N HIS A 220 -22.88 11.26 -1.90
CA HIS A 220 -22.74 9.88 -1.46
C HIS A 220 -21.99 9.01 -2.48
N CYS A 221 -22.28 9.14 -3.78
CA CYS A 221 -21.51 8.45 -4.83
C CYS A 221 -20.04 8.88 -4.82
N ARG A 222 -19.75 10.17 -4.63
CA ARG A 222 -18.38 10.68 -4.50
C ARG A 222 -17.68 10.15 -3.25
N GLU A 223 -18.40 9.97 -2.15
CA GLU A 223 -17.85 9.38 -0.94
C GLU A 223 -17.46 7.91 -1.15
N ILE A 224 -18.29 7.14 -1.86
CA ILE A 224 -17.99 5.76 -2.26
C ILE A 224 -16.74 5.71 -3.12
N GLU A 225 -16.66 6.52 -4.17
CA GLU A 225 -15.48 6.60 -5.04
C GLU A 225 -14.22 6.92 -4.24
N THR A 226 -14.27 7.96 -3.40
CA THR A 226 -13.13 8.36 -2.56
C THR A 226 -12.70 7.26 -1.60
N TYR A 227 -13.67 6.52 -1.04
CA TYR A 227 -13.37 5.40 -0.16
C TYR A 227 -12.70 4.26 -0.91
N VAL A 228 -13.23 3.86 -2.07
CA VAL A 228 -12.67 2.79 -2.91
C VAL A 228 -11.28 3.16 -3.41
N ASP A 229 -11.09 4.39 -3.90
CA ASP A 229 -9.79 4.89 -4.38
C ASP A 229 -8.70 4.78 -3.30
N ARG A 230 -9.03 5.15 -2.06
CA ARG A 230 -8.09 5.03 -0.93
C ARG A 230 -7.73 3.57 -0.64
N GLN A 231 -8.71 2.67 -0.67
CA GLN A 231 -8.45 1.24 -0.48
C GLN A 231 -7.58 0.71 -1.63
N GLU A 232 -7.85 1.14 -2.86
CA GLU A 232 -7.15 0.68 -4.05
C GLU A 232 -5.70 1.16 -4.07
N GLU A 233 -5.43 2.39 -3.65
CA GLU A 233 -4.07 2.90 -3.48
C GLU A 233 -3.25 2.03 -2.53
N THR A 234 -3.81 1.74 -1.36
CA THR A 234 -3.14 0.92 -0.35
C THR A 234 -2.94 -0.52 -0.84
N PHE A 235 -3.94 -1.09 -1.50
CA PHE A 235 -3.86 -2.44 -2.07
C PHE A 235 -2.80 -2.53 -3.17
N ARG A 236 -2.75 -1.55 -4.08
CA ARG A 236 -1.82 -1.53 -5.20
C ARG A 236 -0.37 -1.42 -4.74
N GLU A 237 -0.08 -0.58 -3.75
CA GLU A 237 1.25 -0.45 -3.17
C GLU A 237 1.73 -1.80 -2.59
N ARG A 238 0.87 -2.47 -1.81
CA ARG A 238 1.20 -3.78 -1.23
C ARG A 238 1.36 -4.86 -2.29
N HIS A 239 0.47 -4.89 -3.27
CA HIS A 239 0.52 -5.83 -4.39
C HIS A 239 1.84 -5.71 -5.15
N ALA A 240 2.23 -4.49 -5.52
CA ALA A 240 3.49 -4.22 -6.21
C ALA A 240 4.70 -4.70 -5.41
N ALA A 241 4.71 -4.48 -4.09
CA ALA A 241 5.80 -4.94 -3.24
C ALA A 241 5.94 -6.48 -3.21
N VAL A 242 4.83 -7.23 -3.27
CA VAL A 242 4.91 -8.70 -3.40
C VAL A 242 5.40 -9.10 -4.78
N GLU A 243 4.91 -8.46 -5.85
CA GLU A 243 5.38 -8.75 -7.21
C GLU A 243 6.88 -8.50 -7.38
N ASP A 244 7.39 -7.41 -6.81
CA ASP A 244 8.82 -7.08 -6.82
C ASP A 244 9.64 -8.14 -6.07
N ALA A 245 9.20 -8.56 -4.86
CA ALA A 245 9.86 -9.63 -4.12
C ALA A 245 9.87 -10.95 -4.91
N LEU A 246 8.77 -11.31 -5.56
CA LEU A 246 8.72 -12.50 -6.43
C LEU A 246 9.62 -12.34 -7.67
N ALA A 247 9.79 -11.13 -8.20
CA ALA A 247 10.71 -10.86 -9.30
C ALA A 247 12.17 -11.09 -8.86
N ASP A 248 12.55 -10.61 -7.68
CA ASP A 248 13.87 -10.83 -7.08
C ASP A 248 14.13 -12.32 -6.84
N VAL A 249 13.14 -13.05 -6.31
CA VAL A 249 13.23 -14.52 -6.14
C VAL A 249 13.51 -15.22 -7.46
N ARG A 250 12.80 -14.84 -8.54
CA ARG A 250 13.03 -15.40 -9.88
C ARG A 250 14.44 -15.09 -10.38
N GLU A 251 14.86 -13.83 -10.27
CA GLU A 251 16.19 -13.41 -10.71
C GLU A 251 17.31 -14.15 -9.97
N LEU A 252 17.22 -14.25 -8.64
CA LEU A 252 18.22 -14.95 -7.84
C LEU A 252 18.22 -16.46 -8.12
N THR A 253 17.05 -17.05 -8.37
CA THR A 253 16.96 -18.47 -8.75
C THR A 253 17.59 -18.71 -10.13
N ASP A 254 17.37 -17.82 -11.10
CA ASP A 254 17.93 -17.92 -12.45
C ASP A 254 19.46 -17.78 -12.48
N ARG A 255 20.07 -17.17 -11.45
CA ARG A 255 21.53 -17.10 -11.29
C ARG A 255 22.13 -18.43 -10.82
N LEU A 256 21.34 -19.34 -10.24
CA LEU A 256 21.83 -20.65 -9.83
C LEU A 256 21.96 -21.55 -11.07
N GLU A 257 23.18 -22.06 -11.30
CA GLU A 257 23.47 -22.87 -12.47
C GLU A 257 23.33 -24.39 -12.18
N GLY A 258 23.12 -25.17 -13.24
CA GLY A 258 23.20 -26.63 -13.22
C GLY A 258 22.03 -27.34 -12.55
N ASP A 259 22.27 -28.58 -12.11
CA ASP A 259 21.29 -29.46 -11.46
C ASP A 259 20.71 -28.82 -10.18
N LEU A 260 21.51 -28.01 -9.47
CA LEU A 260 21.08 -27.24 -8.31
C LEU A 260 20.05 -26.18 -8.70
N GLY A 261 20.34 -25.37 -9.73
CA GLY A 261 19.40 -24.35 -10.23
C GLY A 261 18.08 -24.98 -10.69
N GLU A 262 18.13 -26.10 -11.42
CA GLU A 262 16.93 -26.84 -11.82
C GLU A 262 16.11 -27.31 -10.61
N ARG A 263 16.77 -27.89 -9.59
CA ARG A 263 16.08 -28.39 -8.41
C ARG A 263 15.50 -27.27 -7.53
N VAL A 264 16.23 -26.18 -7.38
CA VAL A 264 15.75 -24.99 -6.66
C VAL A 264 14.58 -24.36 -7.42
N GLY A 265 14.63 -24.28 -8.75
CA GLY A 265 13.50 -23.86 -9.57
C GLY A 265 12.24 -24.70 -9.35
N GLU A 266 12.37 -26.02 -9.28
CA GLU A 266 11.24 -26.91 -8.95
C GLU A 266 10.65 -26.64 -7.55
N PHE A 267 11.48 -26.29 -6.57
CA PHE A 267 11.02 -26.05 -5.20
C PHE A 267 10.45 -24.66 -5.01
N VAL A 268 11.24 -23.64 -5.36
CA VAL A 268 10.96 -22.22 -5.09
C VAL A 268 10.02 -21.63 -6.14
N LEU A 269 10.20 -21.93 -7.42
CA LEU A 269 9.33 -21.34 -8.46
C LEU A 269 8.04 -22.15 -8.61
N GLU A 270 8.17 -23.48 -8.75
CA GLU A 270 7.03 -24.34 -9.02
C GLU A 270 6.29 -24.84 -7.77
N GLY A 271 6.86 -24.67 -6.58
CA GLY A 271 6.22 -25.09 -5.32
C GLY A 271 6.10 -26.60 -5.16
N ARG A 272 7.09 -27.38 -5.64
CA ARG A 272 7.07 -28.85 -5.53
C ARG A 272 7.59 -29.39 -4.18
N HIS A 273 7.80 -28.53 -3.19
CA HIS A 273 8.26 -28.92 -1.86
C HIS A 273 7.18 -28.64 -0.82
N ASP A 274 6.85 -29.62 0.03
CA ASP A 274 5.68 -29.53 0.94
C ASP A 274 5.83 -28.46 2.04
N GLU A 275 7.06 -28.06 2.37
CA GLU A 275 7.36 -27.06 3.42
C GLU A 275 7.45 -25.62 2.90
N ILE A 276 7.37 -25.39 1.58
CA ILE A 276 7.50 -24.06 0.98
C ILE A 276 6.40 -23.85 -0.07
N ASP A 277 5.65 -22.76 0.08
CA ASP A 277 4.79 -22.25 -1.00
C ASP A 277 5.65 -21.57 -2.07
N GLY A 278 5.77 -22.19 -3.24
CA GLY A 278 6.53 -21.60 -4.34
C GLY A 278 5.85 -20.37 -4.97
N VAL A 279 6.58 -19.68 -5.85
CA VAL A 279 6.12 -18.47 -6.56
C VAL A 279 4.75 -18.66 -7.22
N LEU A 280 4.52 -19.78 -7.92
CA LEU A 280 3.21 -20.08 -8.53
C LEU A 280 2.06 -20.16 -7.50
N GLY A 281 2.37 -20.62 -6.29
CA GLY A 281 1.43 -20.69 -5.18
C GLY A 281 1.02 -19.29 -4.72
N ILE A 282 2.01 -18.40 -4.56
CA ILE A 282 1.82 -17.01 -4.14
C ILE A 282 1.09 -16.20 -5.23
N GLU A 283 1.45 -16.35 -6.51
CA GLU A 283 0.75 -15.70 -7.62
C GLU A 283 -0.75 -16.03 -7.64
N ARG A 284 -1.12 -17.28 -7.36
CA ARG A 284 -2.52 -17.69 -7.25
C ARG A 284 -3.22 -17.03 -6.05
N GLN A 285 -2.51 -16.76 -4.96
CA GLN A 285 -3.04 -16.01 -3.82
C GLN A 285 -3.23 -14.52 -4.20
N LEU A 286 -2.31 -13.92 -4.96
CA LEU A 286 -2.47 -12.56 -5.48
C LEU A 286 -3.72 -12.43 -6.36
N GLU A 287 -3.95 -13.38 -7.27
CA GLU A 287 -5.19 -13.41 -8.06
C GLU A 287 -6.45 -13.52 -7.20
N GLU A 288 -6.39 -14.30 -6.11
CA GLU A 288 -7.50 -14.42 -5.17
C GLU A 288 -7.71 -13.13 -4.37
N ALA A 289 -6.64 -12.47 -3.94
CA ALA A 289 -6.69 -11.18 -3.28
C ALA A 289 -7.36 -10.14 -4.19
N ILE A 290 -7.02 -10.09 -5.49
CA ILE A 290 -7.67 -9.22 -6.47
C ILE A 290 -9.17 -9.51 -6.56
N ARG A 291 -9.56 -10.80 -6.67
CA ARG A 291 -10.99 -11.17 -6.71
C ARG A 291 -11.75 -10.77 -5.45
N GLN A 292 -11.15 -10.92 -4.27
CA GLN A 292 -11.74 -10.48 -3.01
C GLN A 292 -11.84 -8.96 -2.95
N PHE A 293 -10.83 -8.27 -3.47
CA PHE A 293 -10.78 -6.82 -3.55
C PHE A 293 -11.93 -6.26 -4.40
N HIS A 294 -12.20 -6.84 -5.58
CA HIS A 294 -13.34 -6.45 -6.43
C HIS A 294 -14.70 -6.78 -5.81
N ARG A 295 -14.76 -7.76 -4.90
CA ARG A 295 -15.96 -8.03 -4.09
C ARG A 295 -16.14 -7.08 -2.90
N CYS A 296 -15.31 -6.05 -2.77
CA CYS A 296 -15.25 -5.14 -1.63
C CYS A 296 -14.94 -5.83 -0.28
N ALA A 297 -14.30 -7.01 -0.30
CA ALA A 297 -13.77 -7.67 0.89
C ALA A 297 -12.35 -7.17 1.20
N PHE A 298 -12.21 -5.86 1.40
CA PHE A 298 -10.91 -5.16 1.46
C PHE A 298 -9.98 -5.68 2.57
N ASP A 299 -10.53 -5.99 3.74
CA ASP A 299 -9.76 -6.52 4.87
C ASP A 299 -9.22 -7.92 4.59
N ASP A 300 -10.00 -8.76 3.91
CA ASP A 300 -9.61 -10.12 3.55
C ASP A 300 -8.56 -10.10 2.44
N ALA A 301 -8.79 -9.29 1.41
CA ALA A 301 -7.84 -9.07 0.33
C ALA A 301 -6.48 -8.54 0.85
N THR A 302 -6.52 -7.58 1.78
CA THR A 302 -5.31 -7.06 2.43
C THR A 302 -4.58 -8.12 3.23
N ARG A 303 -5.31 -8.93 4.01
CA ARG A 303 -4.71 -10.01 4.80
C ARG A 303 -4.05 -11.04 3.90
N THR A 304 -4.68 -11.43 2.79
CA THR A 304 -4.09 -12.35 1.81
C THR A 304 -2.82 -11.76 1.18
N LEU A 305 -2.76 -10.45 0.90
CA LEU A 305 -1.53 -9.80 0.43
C LEU A 305 -0.42 -9.81 1.48
N GLU A 306 -0.74 -9.56 2.75
CA GLU A 306 0.23 -9.60 3.84
C GLU A 306 0.80 -11.01 4.04
N GLU A 307 -0.06 -12.03 4.01
CA GLU A 307 0.36 -13.45 4.01
C GLU A 307 1.24 -13.78 2.79
N SER A 308 0.84 -13.35 1.59
CA SER A 308 1.61 -13.54 0.35
C SER A 308 2.98 -12.86 0.43
N ARG A 309 3.07 -11.69 1.06
CA ARG A 309 4.32 -10.95 1.26
C ARG A 309 5.27 -11.71 2.17
N GLU A 310 4.78 -12.17 3.33
CA GLU A 310 5.60 -12.95 4.28
C GLU A 310 6.16 -14.21 3.59
N GLN A 311 5.33 -14.89 2.81
CA GLN A 311 5.77 -16.05 2.01
C GLN A 311 6.83 -15.68 0.97
N ALA A 312 6.67 -14.56 0.26
CA ALA A 312 7.65 -14.10 -0.73
C ALA A 312 8.99 -13.69 -0.07
N ASP A 313 8.94 -13.05 1.09
CA ASP A 313 10.12 -12.69 1.88
C ASP A 313 10.86 -13.96 2.36
N ASP A 314 10.12 -15.00 2.78
CA ASP A 314 10.69 -16.30 3.15
C ASP A 314 11.36 -17.03 1.97
N LEU A 315 10.76 -16.96 0.78
CA LEU A 315 11.38 -17.45 -0.45
C LEU A 315 12.67 -16.70 -0.76
N LEU A 316 12.65 -15.36 -0.65
CA LEU A 316 13.81 -14.52 -0.93
C LEU A 316 14.98 -14.89 -0.03
N VAL A 317 14.74 -15.00 1.28
CA VAL A 317 15.76 -15.44 2.25
C VAL A 317 16.27 -16.85 1.94
N THR A 318 15.39 -17.74 1.49
CA THR A 318 15.78 -19.11 1.09
C THR A 318 16.72 -19.09 -0.11
N VAL A 319 16.42 -18.32 -1.15
CA VAL A 319 17.28 -18.25 -2.35
C VAL A 319 18.58 -17.51 -2.06
N ASP A 320 18.56 -16.45 -1.25
CA ASP A 320 19.77 -15.75 -0.81
C ASP A 320 20.71 -16.67 -0.03
N LEU A 321 20.17 -17.50 0.86
CA LEU A 321 20.95 -18.52 1.57
C LEU A 321 21.64 -19.48 0.60
N LEU A 322 20.92 -19.93 -0.44
CA LEU A 322 21.46 -20.84 -1.45
C LEU A 322 22.53 -20.16 -2.31
N GLY A 323 22.35 -18.89 -2.67
CA GLY A 323 23.39 -18.08 -3.31
C GLY A 323 24.64 -17.96 -2.43
N GLY A 324 24.46 -17.69 -1.13
CA GLY A 324 25.55 -17.65 -0.15
C GLY A 324 26.27 -18.99 0.03
N LEU A 325 25.53 -20.11 -0.04
CA LEU A 325 26.08 -21.46 -0.01
C LEU A 325 26.97 -21.73 -1.23
N VAL A 326 26.50 -21.38 -2.43
CA VAL A 326 27.31 -21.48 -3.67
C VAL A 326 28.56 -20.63 -3.57
N GLY A 327 28.44 -19.39 -3.09
CA GLY A 327 29.59 -18.53 -2.83
C GLY A 327 30.59 -19.16 -1.85
N THR A 328 30.12 -19.80 -0.78
CA THR A 328 30.99 -20.47 0.19
C THR A 328 31.73 -21.67 -0.41
N ILE A 329 31.06 -22.44 -1.28
CA ILE A 329 31.68 -23.53 -2.04
C ILE A 329 32.79 -22.99 -2.95
N ASP A 330 32.53 -21.91 -3.68
CA ASP A 330 33.50 -21.30 -4.59
C ASP A 330 34.75 -20.77 -3.87
N HIS A 331 34.63 -20.41 -2.59
CA HIS A 331 35.74 -19.97 -1.74
C HIS A 331 36.46 -21.12 -1.01
N GLY A 332 36.11 -22.37 -1.29
CA GLY A 332 36.82 -23.54 -0.79
C GLY A 332 36.24 -24.16 0.49
N GLY A 333 34.98 -23.88 0.80
CA GLY A 333 34.26 -24.47 1.93
C GLY A 333 34.15 -23.55 3.16
N GLY A 334 33.32 -23.96 4.11
CA GLY A 334 32.98 -23.15 5.29
C GLY A 334 31.66 -23.57 5.93
N THR A 335 31.21 -22.77 6.90
CA THR A 335 29.94 -22.97 7.59
C THR A 335 28.99 -21.84 7.24
N VAL A 336 27.77 -22.18 6.85
CA VAL A 336 26.70 -21.21 6.55
C VAL A 336 25.58 -21.38 7.56
N GLY A 337 25.21 -20.29 8.25
CA GLY A 337 24.09 -20.28 9.18
C GLY A 337 22.75 -20.29 8.44
N VAL A 338 21.80 -21.10 8.90
CA VAL A 338 20.45 -21.24 8.35
C VAL A 338 19.51 -20.30 9.10
N PRO A 339 18.92 -19.29 8.43
CA PRO A 339 17.93 -18.40 9.02
C PRO A 339 16.72 -19.14 9.60
N GLU A 340 16.04 -18.55 10.59
CA GLU A 340 14.96 -19.23 11.32
C GLU A 340 13.77 -19.62 10.44
N ASN A 341 13.49 -18.81 9.42
CA ASN A 341 12.40 -18.96 8.47
C ASN A 341 12.69 -19.96 7.34
N VAL A 342 13.95 -20.36 7.12
CA VAL A 342 14.28 -21.36 6.10
C VAL A 342 14.06 -22.78 6.66
N PRO A 343 13.20 -23.61 6.04
CA PRO A 343 12.97 -24.98 6.50
C PRO A 343 14.20 -25.87 6.28
N VAL A 344 14.69 -26.49 7.35
CA VAL A 344 15.85 -27.40 7.31
C VAL A 344 15.62 -28.61 6.38
N ALA A 345 14.37 -29.03 6.19
CA ALA A 345 14.01 -30.11 5.28
C ALA A 345 14.40 -29.80 3.82
N VAL A 346 14.22 -28.56 3.39
CA VAL A 346 14.56 -28.11 2.02
C VAL A 346 16.06 -28.24 1.78
N LEU A 347 16.87 -27.82 2.76
CA LEU A 347 18.32 -27.93 2.70
C LEU A 347 18.79 -29.38 2.72
N THR A 348 18.13 -30.23 3.50
CA THR A 348 18.41 -31.66 3.56
C THR A 348 18.15 -32.33 2.19
N ASP A 349 17.10 -31.92 1.50
CA ASP A 349 16.76 -32.43 0.16
C ASP A 349 17.69 -31.88 -0.95
N LEU A 350 18.24 -30.68 -0.76
CA LEU A 350 19.18 -30.05 -1.69
C LEU A 350 20.64 -30.50 -1.49
N ALA A 351 21.05 -30.86 -0.28
CA ALA A 351 22.42 -31.26 0.04
C ALA A 351 22.98 -32.35 -0.91
N PRO A 352 22.26 -33.45 -1.24
CA PRO A 352 22.75 -34.45 -2.19
C PRO A 352 22.93 -33.93 -3.63
N VAL A 353 22.24 -32.85 -4.01
CA VAL A 353 22.41 -32.20 -5.31
C VAL A 353 23.69 -31.36 -5.28
N VAL A 354 23.86 -30.57 -4.22
CA VAL A 354 25.07 -29.76 -3.98
C VAL A 354 26.33 -30.62 -3.97
N GLU A 355 26.35 -31.71 -3.19
CA GLU A 355 27.50 -32.62 -3.10
C GLU A 355 27.90 -33.23 -4.45
N ARG A 356 26.92 -33.53 -5.30
CA ARG A 356 27.16 -34.13 -6.62
C ARG A 356 27.63 -33.11 -7.65
N GLN A 357 27.05 -31.92 -7.64
CA GLN A 357 27.37 -30.88 -8.62
C GLN A 357 28.75 -30.26 -8.37
N TYR A 358 29.08 -29.99 -7.10
CA TYR A 358 30.30 -29.26 -6.73
C TYR A 358 31.43 -30.15 -6.20
N ASP A 359 31.22 -31.48 -6.11
CA ASP A 359 32.16 -32.45 -5.54
C ASP A 359 32.65 -32.07 -4.12
N VAL A 360 31.72 -31.61 -3.30
CA VAL A 360 31.92 -31.29 -1.87
C VAL A 360 31.19 -32.30 -0.98
N VAL A 361 31.50 -32.26 0.32
CA VAL A 361 30.68 -32.88 1.37
C VAL A 361 29.87 -31.77 2.02
N ALA A 362 28.55 -31.92 2.05
CA ALA A 362 27.63 -30.93 2.61
C ALA A 362 26.77 -31.59 3.68
N GLU A 363 27.05 -31.27 4.95
CA GLU A 363 26.33 -31.79 6.10
C GLU A 363 25.47 -30.69 6.73
N VAL A 364 24.18 -30.98 6.93
CA VAL A 364 23.26 -30.10 7.63
C VAL A 364 23.27 -30.48 9.11
N ASP A 365 23.90 -29.64 9.96
CA ASP A 365 23.95 -29.82 11.41
C ASP A 365 23.05 -28.76 12.08
N GLY A 366 21.82 -29.16 12.39
CA GLY A 366 20.84 -28.29 13.04
C GLY A 366 20.48 -27.07 12.17
N ARG A 367 21.04 -25.91 12.50
CA ARG A 367 20.84 -24.63 11.81
C ARG A 367 22.12 -24.14 11.12
N GLU A 368 23.05 -25.05 10.83
CA GLU A 368 24.27 -24.75 10.10
C GLU A 368 24.46 -25.76 8.97
N ILE A 369 24.97 -25.30 7.84
CA ILE A 369 25.42 -26.17 6.74
C ILE A 369 26.94 -26.10 6.73
N VAL A 370 27.58 -27.25 6.94
CA VAL A 370 29.04 -27.38 6.88
C VAL A 370 29.41 -27.93 5.52
N VAL A 371 30.25 -27.18 4.79
CA VAL A 371 30.75 -27.52 3.46
C VAL A 371 32.24 -27.79 3.55
N GLU A 372 32.65 -29.00 3.19
CA GLU A 372 34.05 -29.41 3.16
C GLU A 372 34.46 -29.88 1.75
N ASN A 373 35.64 -29.44 1.30
CA ASN A 373 36.23 -29.93 0.06
C ASN A 373 36.66 -31.39 0.23
N ARG A 374 36.19 -32.26 -0.68
CA ARG A 374 36.52 -33.69 -0.66
C ARG A 374 38.01 -33.98 -0.83
N SER A 375 38.78 -32.99 -1.29
CA SER A 375 40.22 -33.07 -1.56
C SER A 375 41.12 -32.85 -0.32
N ASP A 376 40.61 -32.28 0.78
CA ASP A 376 41.41 -31.96 1.97
C ASP A 376 41.39 -33.06 3.06
N GLY A 377 40.55 -34.10 2.91
CA GLY A 377 40.45 -35.22 3.85
C GLY A 377 41.54 -36.31 3.70
N GLY A 378 42.51 -36.13 2.81
CA GLY A 378 43.54 -37.10 2.47
C GLY A 378 44.90 -36.85 3.13
N SER A 379 44.98 -36.88 4.47
CA SER A 379 46.28 -36.97 5.17
C SER A 379 46.19 -37.98 6.32
N GLU A 380 46.51 -39.23 6.01
CA GLU A 380 46.83 -40.27 6.99
C GLU A 380 48.03 -39.85 7.86
N PRO A 381 48.00 -40.05 9.19
CA PRO A 381 49.12 -39.72 10.07
C PRO A 381 50.18 -40.83 10.03
N GLU A 382 51.20 -40.69 9.19
CA GLU A 382 52.40 -41.53 9.31
C GLU A 382 53.25 -41.08 10.50
N ASN A 383 53.16 -41.88 11.56
CA ASN A 383 54.07 -41.92 12.69
C ASN A 383 55.53 -42.06 12.23
N GLY A 384 56.38 -41.09 12.59
CA GLY A 384 57.82 -41.15 12.36
C GLY A 384 58.60 -40.31 13.38
N THR A 385 58.77 -40.86 14.58
CA THR A 385 59.69 -40.37 15.61
C THR A 385 61.15 -40.55 15.17
N GLU A 386 62.01 -39.53 15.27
CA GLU A 386 63.30 -39.55 16.00
C GLU A 386 64.20 -38.31 15.74
N ASN A 387 64.29 -37.46 16.78
CA ASN A 387 65.48 -36.84 17.39
C ASN A 387 66.73 -36.42 16.58
N GLY A 388 67.07 -35.13 16.69
CA GLY A 388 68.45 -34.61 16.54
C GLY A 388 68.59 -33.08 16.68
N THR A 389 68.88 -32.60 17.90
CA THR A 389 69.14 -31.19 18.28
C THR A 389 70.63 -30.75 18.00
N PRO A 390 71.08 -29.49 18.26
CA PRO A 390 71.31 -28.36 17.34
C PRO A 390 72.82 -27.94 17.20
N PRO A 391 73.18 -26.79 16.57
CA PRO A 391 73.41 -25.59 17.41
C PRO A 391 72.99 -24.23 16.82
N ALA A 392 72.88 -23.30 17.77
CA ALA A 392 72.50 -21.89 17.75
C ALA A 392 73.17 -20.96 16.72
N ALA A 393 72.38 -19.97 16.27
CA ALA A 393 72.81 -18.58 16.19
C ALA A 393 71.61 -17.65 16.46
N ASP A 394 71.90 -16.61 17.25
CA ASP A 394 70.99 -15.61 17.81
C ASP A 394 70.19 -14.81 16.77
N GLU A 395 68.89 -14.63 17.03
CA GLU A 395 68.18 -13.35 16.84
C GLU A 395 66.75 -13.44 17.43
N PRO A 396 66.40 -12.58 18.41
CA PRO A 396 65.02 -12.19 18.63
C PRO A 396 64.85 -10.66 18.71
N PRO A 397 63.62 -10.10 18.68
CA PRO A 397 62.33 -10.72 18.34
C PRO A 397 61.56 -9.90 17.29
N ALA A 398 60.74 -10.57 16.46
CA ALA A 398 59.66 -9.89 15.75
C ALA A 398 58.36 -10.66 15.98
N ARG A 399 57.64 -10.23 17.02
CA ARG A 399 56.18 -10.32 17.04
C ARG A 399 55.71 -9.40 15.92
N ASP A 400 55.26 -9.95 14.80
CA ASP A 400 54.30 -9.23 13.97
C ASP A 400 53.17 -10.21 13.67
N ARG A 401 52.05 -9.91 14.34
CA ARG A 401 50.76 -10.46 14.01
C ARG A 401 50.53 -10.19 12.53
N THR A 402 50.04 -11.19 11.83
CA THR A 402 49.42 -11.09 10.52
C THR A 402 48.58 -9.82 10.48
N ARG A 403 49.11 -8.75 9.87
CA ARG A 403 48.28 -7.65 9.41
C ARG A 403 47.43 -8.27 8.31
N GLU A 404 46.17 -8.53 8.62
CA GLU A 404 45.11 -8.61 7.60
C GLU A 404 45.35 -7.45 6.63
N GLN A 405 45.82 -7.77 5.43
CA GLN A 405 45.87 -6.80 4.36
C GLN A 405 44.42 -6.61 3.92
N VAL A 406 43.76 -5.64 4.54
CA VAL A 406 42.43 -5.19 4.12
C VAL A 406 42.58 -4.66 2.69
N THR A 407 42.02 -5.38 1.73
CA THR A 407 41.97 -4.94 0.33
C THR A 407 40.97 -3.79 0.22
N ALA A 408 41.14 -2.92 -0.78
CA ALA A 408 40.22 -1.78 -0.97
C ALA A 408 38.76 -2.22 -1.23
N GLU A 409 38.57 -3.43 -1.77
CA GLU A 409 37.27 -4.08 -1.96
C GLU A 409 36.67 -4.54 -0.63
N SER A 410 37.46 -5.16 0.26
CA SER A 410 37.01 -5.52 1.61
C SER A 410 36.61 -4.31 2.46
N VAL A 411 37.27 -3.15 2.28
CA VAL A 411 36.81 -1.90 2.93
C VAL A 411 35.46 -1.46 2.37
N ALA A 412 35.20 -1.63 1.08
CA ALA A 412 33.96 -1.16 0.45
C ALA A 412 32.74 -1.94 0.95
N ASP A 413 32.85 -3.27 1.03
CA ASP A 413 31.79 -4.13 1.54
C ASP A 413 31.51 -3.84 3.03
N GLU A 414 32.58 -3.63 3.81
CA GLU A 414 32.47 -3.25 5.22
C GLU A 414 31.81 -1.86 5.40
N VAL A 415 32.04 -0.90 4.49
CA VAL A 415 31.36 0.41 4.50
C VAL A 415 29.87 0.27 4.14
N LEU A 416 29.53 -0.53 3.12
CA LEU A 416 28.12 -0.78 2.76
C LEU A 416 27.35 -1.45 3.89
N PHE A 417 27.99 -2.37 4.61
CA PHE A 417 27.40 -2.97 5.79
C PHE A 417 27.10 -1.93 6.87
N VAL A 418 28.05 -1.04 7.19
CA VAL A 418 27.81 0.02 8.18
C VAL A 418 26.67 0.93 7.74
N LEU A 419 26.60 1.33 6.46
CA LEU A 419 25.50 2.16 5.94
C LEU A 419 24.12 1.50 6.11
N ARG A 420 24.02 0.19 5.87
CA ARG A 420 22.78 -0.59 6.10
C ARG A 420 22.39 -0.59 7.58
N GLU A 421 23.34 -0.77 8.48
CA GLU A 421 23.04 -0.75 9.92
C GLU A 421 22.55 0.63 10.38
N LEU A 422 23.09 1.71 9.82
CA LEU A 422 22.69 3.08 10.13
C LEU A 422 21.23 3.40 9.75
N GLU A 423 20.64 2.71 8.77
CA GLU A 423 19.23 2.88 8.38
C GLU A 423 18.27 2.55 9.54
N SER A 424 18.69 1.69 10.48
CA SER A 424 17.85 1.23 11.59
C SER A 424 17.90 2.13 12.84
N VAL A 425 18.77 3.14 12.88
CA VAL A 425 19.11 3.88 14.12
C VAL A 425 18.84 5.40 14.03
N GLY A 426 18.29 5.89 12.91
CA GLY A 426 18.04 7.32 12.68
C GLY A 426 16.82 7.91 13.40
N ASP A 427 16.94 9.13 13.92
CA ASP A 427 15.80 9.97 14.36
C ASP A 427 15.94 11.39 13.77
N GLY A 428 14.88 11.88 13.13
CA GLY A 428 14.88 13.20 12.48
C GLY A 428 15.82 13.30 11.27
N ASN A 429 16.80 14.20 11.34
CA ASN A 429 17.76 14.51 10.27
C ASN A 429 19.19 14.10 10.63
N THR A 430 19.40 13.40 11.75
CA THR A 430 20.73 13.05 12.24
C THR A 430 20.79 11.56 12.56
N VAL A 431 21.91 10.94 12.20
CA VAL A 431 22.22 9.55 12.56
C VAL A 431 23.40 9.57 13.51
N GLU A 432 23.23 9.00 14.70
CA GLU A 432 24.30 8.79 15.67
C GLU A 432 24.52 7.27 15.87
N CYS A 433 25.76 6.82 15.68
CA CYS A 433 26.15 5.44 15.90
C CYS A 433 27.33 5.31 16.84
N GLN A 434 27.19 4.48 17.87
CA GLN A 434 28.30 4.08 18.73
C GLN A 434 29.16 3.05 18.01
N THR A 435 30.38 3.43 17.62
CA THR A 435 31.27 2.58 16.82
C THR A 435 31.73 1.32 17.55
N GLY A 436 31.62 1.29 18.89
CA GLY A 436 31.85 0.10 19.71
C GLY A 436 30.66 -0.88 19.78
N ARG A 437 29.50 -0.55 19.19
CA ARG A 437 28.36 -1.47 19.02
C ARG A 437 28.33 -2.13 17.64
N LEU A 438 29.15 -1.64 16.71
CA LEU A 438 29.31 -2.26 15.40
C LEU A 438 30.04 -3.60 15.56
N PRO A 439 29.74 -4.60 14.71
CA PRO A 439 30.47 -5.87 14.71
C PRO A 439 31.98 -5.66 14.55
N ASP A 440 32.80 -6.46 15.26
CA ASP A 440 34.27 -6.36 15.23
C ASP A 440 34.87 -6.43 13.82
N ALA A 441 34.17 -7.10 12.90
CA ALA A 441 34.55 -7.19 11.48
C ALA A 441 34.54 -5.83 10.76
N VAL A 442 33.65 -4.91 11.14
CA VAL A 442 33.47 -3.59 10.52
C VAL A 442 33.88 -2.43 11.43
N ALA A 443 34.02 -2.68 12.74
CA ALA A 443 34.55 -1.75 13.73
C ALA A 443 36.09 -1.60 13.59
N LYS A 444 36.55 -1.27 12.38
CA LYS A 444 37.95 -0.97 12.05
C LYS A 444 38.07 0.52 11.78
N GLN A 445 39.09 1.16 12.34
CA GLN A 445 39.35 2.60 12.14
C GLN A 445 39.42 2.98 10.65
N ALA A 446 40.05 2.15 9.82
CA ALA A 446 40.18 2.41 8.38
C ALA A 446 38.83 2.48 7.63
N VAL A 447 37.85 1.66 8.05
CA VAL A 447 36.50 1.60 7.47
C VAL A 447 35.72 2.86 7.85
N LEU A 448 35.72 3.19 9.15
CA LEU A 448 35.04 4.38 9.67
C LEU A 448 35.62 5.68 9.09
N GLU A 449 36.94 5.75 8.90
CA GLU A 449 37.58 6.88 8.25
C GLU A 449 37.21 7.03 6.77
N GLU A 450 37.10 5.93 6.01
CA GLU A 450 36.67 6.01 4.61
C GLU A 450 35.19 6.35 4.49
N LEU A 451 34.33 5.77 5.33
CA LEU A 451 32.91 6.13 5.42
C LEU A 451 32.74 7.63 5.71
N ALA A 452 33.38 8.14 6.77
CA ALA A 452 33.30 9.56 7.12
C ALA A 452 33.85 10.46 6.00
N ARG A 453 34.95 10.06 5.37
CA ARG A 453 35.52 10.77 4.21
C ARG A 453 34.57 10.76 3.02
N PHE A 454 33.84 9.67 2.78
CA PHE A 454 32.88 9.57 1.69
C PHE A 454 31.66 10.46 1.94
N CYS A 455 31.05 10.38 3.13
CA CYS A 455 29.89 11.20 3.49
C CYS A 455 30.20 12.70 3.42
N ARG A 456 31.39 13.14 3.88
CA ARG A 456 31.84 14.55 3.75
C ARG A 456 31.93 15.06 2.30
N ARG A 457 32.04 14.16 1.31
CA ARG A 457 32.06 14.53 -0.11
C ARG A 457 30.66 14.70 -0.70
N GLN A 458 29.61 14.23 -0.02
CA GLN A 458 28.21 14.31 -0.47
C GLN A 458 27.56 15.60 0.03
N THR A 459 28.15 16.76 -0.29
CA THR A 459 27.73 18.07 0.26
C THR A 459 26.34 18.54 -0.17
N ASP A 460 25.70 17.82 -1.09
CA ASP A 460 24.33 18.06 -1.54
C ASP A 460 23.27 17.32 -0.70
N VAL A 461 23.70 16.35 0.11
CA VAL A 461 22.83 15.49 0.94
C VAL A 461 23.22 15.57 2.42
N VAL A 462 24.51 15.72 2.70
CA VAL A 462 25.10 15.71 4.04
C VAL A 462 25.60 17.11 4.40
N VAL A 463 25.16 17.61 5.55
CA VAL A 463 25.54 18.92 6.11
C VAL A 463 26.84 18.81 6.89
N ASP A 464 26.94 17.80 7.77
CA ASP A 464 28.15 17.57 8.57
C ASP A 464 28.38 16.09 8.89
N VAL A 465 29.63 15.74 9.15
CA VAL A 465 30.04 14.39 9.55
C VAL A 465 31.14 14.45 10.59
N GLU A 466 30.80 14.05 11.82
CA GLU A 466 31.73 13.95 12.93
C GLU A 466 32.10 12.49 13.19
N LEU A 467 33.41 12.21 13.21
CA LEU A 467 33.96 10.95 13.66
C LEU A 467 34.88 11.25 14.84
N GLN A 468 34.58 10.69 16.01
CA GLN A 468 35.36 10.92 17.22
C GLN A 468 36.82 10.47 17.05
N GLU A 469 37.77 11.29 17.50
CA GLU A 469 39.19 10.90 17.56
C GLU A 469 39.36 9.63 18.40
N ASP A 470 40.15 8.66 17.91
CA ASP A 470 40.39 7.32 18.48
C ASP A 470 39.22 6.31 18.41
N ALA A 471 38.19 6.55 17.57
CA ALA A 471 37.20 5.51 17.26
C ALA A 471 37.82 4.35 16.43
N PRO A 472 37.51 3.06 16.74
CA PRO A 472 36.62 2.56 17.80
C PRO A 472 37.34 2.19 19.13
N PRO A 473 36.68 2.33 20.30
CA PRO A 473 35.30 2.78 20.49
C PRO A 473 35.16 4.31 20.51
N GLY A 474 34.06 4.81 19.93
CA GLY A 474 33.69 6.23 19.88
C GLY A 474 32.30 6.42 19.27
N PHE A 475 32.02 7.59 18.69
CA PHE A 475 30.79 7.86 17.94
C PHE A 475 31.09 8.32 16.50
N LEU A 476 30.16 7.98 15.61
CA LEU A 476 30.03 8.52 14.27
C LEU A 476 28.67 9.23 14.19
N GLU A 477 28.67 10.49 13.81
CA GLU A 477 27.48 11.31 13.62
C GLU A 477 27.42 11.82 12.17
N ILE A 478 26.26 11.70 11.53
CA ILE A 478 25.99 12.19 10.18
C ILE A 478 24.74 13.07 10.25
N GLU A 479 24.88 14.34 9.90
CA GLU A 479 23.77 15.29 9.81
C GLU A 479 23.37 15.49 8.34
N PHE A 480 22.09 15.26 8.04
CA PHE A 480 21.50 15.42 6.71
C PHE A 480 20.85 16.80 6.54
N ASP A 481 20.74 17.26 5.30
CA ASP A 481 20.06 18.52 4.99
C ASP A 481 18.60 18.50 5.48
N GLU A 482 18.07 19.63 5.94
CA GLU A 482 16.70 19.72 6.48
C GLU A 482 15.61 19.26 5.49
N ARG A 483 15.92 19.22 4.18
CA ARG A 483 15.04 18.75 3.12
C ARG A 483 15.15 17.24 2.84
N THR A 484 16.10 16.57 3.45
CA THR A 484 16.38 15.14 3.25
C THR A 484 16.22 14.40 4.57
N ASN A 485 15.20 13.55 4.66
CA ASN A 485 15.06 12.68 5.83
C ASN A 485 16.22 11.66 5.87
N VAL A 486 16.52 11.15 7.06
CA VAL A 486 17.65 10.22 7.27
C VAL A 486 17.58 8.98 6.37
N ALA A 487 16.40 8.37 6.20
CA ALA A 487 16.25 7.15 5.41
C ALA A 487 16.64 7.39 3.94
N ALA A 488 16.06 8.42 3.31
CA ALA A 488 16.37 8.80 1.94
C ALA A 488 17.82 9.27 1.78
N GLY A 489 18.38 9.95 2.79
CA GLY A 489 19.77 10.38 2.81
C GLY A 489 20.75 9.21 2.84
N LEU A 490 20.51 8.23 3.71
CA LEU A 490 21.33 7.02 3.82
C LEU A 490 21.23 6.15 2.57
N GLU A 491 20.02 5.96 2.03
CA GLU A 491 19.79 5.25 0.76
C GLU A 491 20.58 5.91 -0.37
N THR A 492 20.48 7.24 -0.51
CA THR A 492 21.24 8.00 -1.53
C THR A 492 22.75 7.84 -1.36
N ILE A 493 23.27 7.86 -0.13
CA ILE A 493 24.70 7.66 0.13
C ILE A 493 25.13 6.24 -0.23
N ARG A 494 24.32 5.23 0.13
CA ARG A 494 24.57 3.81 -0.15
C ARG A 494 24.64 3.55 -1.64
N ASP A 495 23.67 4.03 -2.40
CA ASP A 495 23.62 3.87 -3.86
C ASP A 495 24.83 4.52 -4.52
N ARG A 496 25.17 5.75 -4.13
CA ARG A 496 26.36 6.46 -4.65
C ARG A 496 27.67 5.77 -4.28
N PHE A 497 27.73 5.12 -3.11
CA PHE A 497 28.91 4.39 -2.69
C PHE A 497 29.07 3.10 -3.51
N ALA A 498 27.98 2.34 -3.68
CA ALA A 498 27.94 1.15 -4.52
C ALA A 498 28.33 1.48 -5.98
N ASP A 499 27.74 2.51 -6.58
CA ASP A 499 28.05 2.96 -7.95
C ASP A 499 29.53 3.29 -8.19
N ARG A 500 30.23 3.74 -7.14
CA ARG A 500 31.64 4.11 -7.21
C ARG A 500 32.57 2.90 -7.12
N HIS A 501 32.14 1.85 -6.43
CA HIS A 501 32.99 0.71 -6.07
C HIS A 501 32.64 -0.59 -6.82
N VAL A 502 31.46 -0.68 -7.45
CA VAL A 502 31.01 -1.83 -8.26
C VAL A 502 31.39 -1.67 -9.76
N LYS A 503 32.44 -0.89 -10.06
CA LYS A 503 32.89 -0.61 -11.46
C LYS A 503 34.14 -1.34 -11.88
#